data_AF-A0A2D6K723-F1
#
_entry.id   AF-A0A2D6K723-F1
#
_cell.length_a   1.000
_cell.length_b   1.000
_cell.length_c   1.000
_cell.angle_alpha   90.00
_cell.angle_beta   90.00
_cell.angle_gamma   90.00
#
_symmetry.space_group_name_H-M   'P 1'
#
loop_
_entity.id
_entity.type
_entity.pdbx_description
1 polymer ?
#
loop_
_entity_poly.entity_id
_entity_poly.type
_entity_poly.pdbx_seq_one_letter_code
_entity_poly.pdbx_strand_id
1 'polypeptide(L)' 'MSLETLLSRLDHLQETGSGSWRARCPSHQGKSKTSLKVTEGDTGTVLVHCFGGCSFEAIIKKVGLTPSDL' A
#
# COMPACT_ATOMS: atom_id res chain seq x y z
N MET A 1 -11.31 -7.00 6.71
CA MET A 1 -10.28 -6.90 7.76
C MET A 1 -8.85 -6.92 7.18
N SER A 2 -8.64 -6.46 5.94
CA SER A 2 -7.37 -6.61 5.22
C SER A 2 -6.73 -5.27 4.83
N LEU A 3 -7.53 -4.30 4.38
CA LEU A 3 -7.04 -2.95 4.03
C LEU A 3 -6.54 -2.15 5.23
N GLU A 4 -7.32 -2.06 6.31
CA GLU A 4 -6.96 -1.27 7.49
C GLU A 4 -5.64 -1.76 8.11
N THR A 5 -5.41 -3.07 8.12
CA THR A 5 -4.16 -3.70 8.57
C THR A 5 -2.99 -3.29 7.70
N LEU A 6 -3.18 -3.26 6.36
CA LEU A 6 -2.17 -2.79 5.42
C LEU A 6 -1.87 -1.31 5.66
N LEU A 7 -2.89 -0.45 5.73
CA LEU A 7 -2.74 0.98 5.95
C LEU A 7 -2.04 1.30 7.28
N SER A 8 -2.38 0.59 8.35
CA SER A 8 -1.79 0.79 9.69
C SER A 8 -0.30 0.44 9.77
N ARG A 9 0.21 -0.36 8.84
CA ARG A 9 1.62 -0.76 8.76
C ARG A 9 2.44 0.09 7.79
N LEU A 10 1.81 1.03 7.08
CA LEU A 10 2.47 1.91 6.13
C LEU A 10 3.00 3.17 6.82
N ASP A 11 4.21 3.57 6.44
CA ASP A 11 4.86 4.79 6.91
C ASP A 11 4.41 6.01 6.09
N HIS A 12 4.22 7.15 6.74
CA HIS A 12 3.73 8.39 6.11
C HIS A 12 2.42 8.23 5.33
N LEU A 13 1.44 7.54 5.92
CA LEU A 13 0.11 7.39 5.32
C LEU A 13 -0.59 8.75 5.21
N GLN A 14 -1.05 9.08 4.01
CA GLN A 14 -1.84 10.26 3.69
C GLN A 14 -3.05 9.84 2.86
N GLU A 15 -4.24 10.15 3.34
CA GLU A 15 -5.44 10.01 2.54
C GLU A 15 -5.50 11.14 1.50
N THR A 16 -5.78 10.79 0.25
CA THR A 16 -5.76 11.71 -0.90
C THR A 16 -7.10 11.81 -1.60
N GLY A 17 -8.10 11.03 -1.16
CA GLY A 17 -9.47 11.02 -1.65
C GLY A 17 -10.22 9.84 -1.05
N SER A 18 -11.53 9.77 -1.26
CA SER A 18 -12.38 8.69 -0.76
C SER A 18 -11.87 7.33 -1.26
N GLY A 19 -11.38 6.50 -0.34
CA GLY A 19 -10.84 5.17 -0.66
C GLY A 19 -9.46 5.20 -1.35
N SER A 20 -8.68 6.28 -1.22
CA SER A 20 -7.34 6.37 -1.83
C SER A 20 -6.30 7.00 -0.93
N TRP A 21 -5.20 6.29 -0.74
CA TRP A 21 -4.09 6.68 0.13
C TRP A 21 -2.76 6.71 -0.62
N ARG A 22 -1.86 7.55 -0.13
CA ARG A 22 -0.46 7.57 -0.50
C ARG A 22 0.40 7.30 0.73
N ALA A 23 1.49 6.58 0.53
CA ALA A 23 2.42 6.26 1.60
C ALA A 23 3.85 6.11 1.07
N ARG A 24 4.80 5.98 1.99
CA ARG A 24 6.14 5.53 1.64
C ARG A 24 6.10 4.04 1.33
N CYS A 25 6.75 3.64 0.24
CA CYS A 25 6.85 2.22 -0.10
C CYS A 25 7.78 1.49 0.90
N PRO A 26 7.29 0.48 1.63
CA PRO A 26 8.11 -0.26 2.59
C PRO A 26 9.13 -1.19 1.92
N SER A 27 8.96 -1.48 0.61
CA SER A 27 9.86 -2.37 -0.14
C SER A 27 11.22 -1.74 -0.42
N HIS A 28 11.25 -0.54 -1.00
CA HIS A 28 12.51 0.13 -1.36
C HIS A 28 12.87 1.29 -0.42
N GLN A 29 11.96 1.68 0.49
CA GLN A 29 12.15 2.75 1.48
C GLN A 29 12.80 4.01 0.87
N GLY A 30 12.32 4.40 -0.30
CA GLY A 30 12.89 5.49 -1.07
C GLY A 30 12.79 6.83 -0.35
N LYS A 31 13.52 7.82 -0.89
CA LYS A 31 13.48 9.20 -0.38
C LYS A 31 12.07 9.81 -0.45
N SER A 32 11.27 9.41 -1.44
CA SER A 32 9.91 9.92 -1.62
C SER A 32 8.92 9.28 -0.64
N LYS A 33 8.20 10.15 0.09
CA LYS A 33 7.20 9.80 1.11
C LYS A 33 5.85 9.37 0.54
N THR A 34 5.64 9.50 -0.77
CA THR A 34 4.35 9.23 -1.45
C THR A 34 4.51 8.32 -2.68
N SER A 35 5.54 7.47 -2.64
CA SER A 35 5.90 6.55 -3.73
C SER A 35 4.92 5.39 -3.91
N LEU A 36 4.16 5.06 -2.86
CA LEU A 36 3.15 4.02 -2.86
C LEU A 36 1.77 4.68 -2.96
N LYS A 37 0.91 4.15 -3.85
CA LYS A 37 -0.51 4.46 -3.92
C LYS A 37 -1.29 3.20 -3.58
N VAL A 38 -2.28 3.36 -2.70
CA VAL A 38 -3.23 2.33 -2.32
C VAL A 38 -4.62 2.86 -2.64
N THR A 39 -5.44 2.08 -3.33
CA THR A 39 -6.82 2.44 -3.64
C THR A 39 -7.72 1.27 -3.32
N GLU A 40 -8.79 1.52 -2.59
CA GLU A 40 -9.89 0.60 -2.38
C GLU A 40 -10.92 0.79 -3.48
N GLY A 41 -11.25 -0.30 -4.18
CA GLY A 41 -12.33 -0.34 -5.17
C GLY A 41 -13.66 -0.71 -4.54
N ASP A 42 -14.75 -0.42 -5.24
CA ASP A 42 -16.13 -0.56 -4.76
C ASP A 42 -16.53 -2.01 -4.39
N THR A 43 -15.79 -3.01 -4.87
CA THR A 43 -16.01 -4.43 -4.60
C THR A 43 -15.12 -5.00 -3.49
N GLY A 44 -14.42 -4.14 -2.75
CA GLY A 44 -13.44 -4.55 -1.72
C GLY A 44 -12.08 -4.94 -2.29
N THR A 45 -11.83 -4.67 -3.57
CA THR A 45 -10.53 -4.93 -4.21
C THR A 45 -9.53 -3.87 -3.80
N VAL A 46 -8.37 -4.26 -3.28
CA VAL A 46 -7.29 -3.32 -2.93
C VAL A 46 -6.24 -3.28 -4.03
N LEU A 47 -6.12 -2.12 -4.68
CA LEU A 47 -5.09 -1.84 -5.68
C LEU A 47 -3.88 -1.17 -5.03
N VAL A 48 -2.72 -1.81 -5.15
CA VAL A 48 -1.46 -1.28 -4.64
C VAL A 48 -0.50 -1.05 -5.80
N HIS A 49 -0.03 0.18 -5.96
CA HIS A 49 0.89 0.56 -7.02
C HIS A 49 2.07 1.36 -6.47
N CYS A 50 3.29 0.93 -6.77
CA CYS A 50 4.51 1.63 -6.39
C CYS A 50 5.15 2.29 -7.62
N PHE A 51 5.21 3.62 -7.62
CA PHE A 51 5.85 4.40 -8.69
C PHE A 51 7.37 4.24 -8.75
N GLY A 52 7.98 3.64 -7.72
CA GLY A 52 9.40 3.27 -7.70
C GLY A 52 9.73 1.92 -8.37
N GLY A 53 8.73 1.23 -8.96
CA GLY A 53 8.95 -0.03 -9.67
C GLY A 53 8.99 -1.29 -8.78
N CYS A 54 8.51 -1.22 -7.54
CA CYS A 54 8.39 -2.42 -6.70
C CYS A 54 7.17 -3.25 -7.10
N SER A 55 7.36 -4.57 -7.12
CA SER A 55 6.29 -5.53 -7.30
C SER A 55 5.37 -5.58 -6.08
N PHE A 56 4.09 -5.90 -6.32
CA PHE A 56 3.09 -6.09 -5.26
C PHE A 56 3.58 -7.05 -4.17
N GLU A 57 4.10 -8.22 -4.56
CA GLU A 57 4.61 -9.25 -3.64
C GLU A 57 5.69 -8.73 -2.70
N ALA A 58 6.61 -7.90 -3.20
CA ALA A 58 7.69 -7.32 -2.39
C ALA A 58 7.15 -6.34 -1.33
N ILE A 59 6.07 -5.62 -1.65
CA ILE A 59 5.41 -4.68 -0.76
C ILE A 59 4.68 -5.45 0.34
N ILE A 60 3.77 -6.37 -0.01
CA ILE A 60 2.99 -7.14 0.98
C ILE A 60 3.89 -7.98 1.89
N LYS A 61 4.98 -8.56 1.36
CA LYS A 61 5.95 -9.33 2.15
C LYS A 61 6.66 -8.45 3.19
N LYS A 62 6.94 -7.19 2.87
CA LYS A 62 7.52 -6.23 3.83
C LYS A 62 6.53 -5.74 4.86
N VAL A 63 5.26 -5.64 4.48
CA VAL A 63 4.16 -5.35 5.40
C VAL A 63 3.85 -6.57 6.29
N GLY A 64 4.38 -7.75 5.97
CA GLY A 64 4.13 -8.99 6.73
C GLY A 64 2.74 -9.57 6.45
N LEU A 65 2.24 -9.37 5.23
CA LEU A 65 1.00 -9.94 4.71
C LEU A 65 1.30 -10.93 3.59
N THR A 66 0.37 -11.85 3.35
CA THR A 66 0.44 -12.79 2.23
C THR A 66 -0.57 -12.38 1.16
N PRO A 67 -0.36 -12.73 -0.12
CA PRO A 67 -1.31 -12.38 -1.18
C PRO A 67 -2.67 -13.06 -1.00
N SER A 68 -2.78 -14.08 -0.15
CA SER A 68 -4.06 -14.70 0.24
C SER A 68 -4.82 -13.93 1.33
N ASP A 69 -4.22 -12.89 1.90
CA ASP A 69 -4.79 -12.04 2.95
C ASP A 69 -5.49 -10.78 2.38
N LEU A 70 -5.39 -10.55 1.07
CA LEU A 70 -5.97 -9.44 0.31
C LEU A 70 -6.97 -9.97 -0.73
#